data_AF-F9FII5-F1
#
_entry.id   AF-F9FII5-F1
#
_cell.length_a   1.000
_cell.length_b   1.000
_cell.length_c   1.000
_cell.angle_alpha   90.00
_cell.angle_beta   90.00
_cell.angle_gamma   90.00
#
_symmetry.space_group_name_H-M   'P 1'
#
loop_
_entity.id
_entity.type
_entity.pdbx_description
1 polymer ?
#
loop_
_entity_poly.entity_id
_entity_poly.type
_entity_poly.pdbx_seq_one_letter_code
_entity_poly.pdbx_strand_id
1 'polypeptide(L)'
;GHIIVQYILDPDSRGFPPQLRSVEEMANQLLADRDAPPVGRNWASKFVKRHTELKACFFREYDYHRAKCEDPAIIRNWFWLVENTIAKYSITLADIYNFDETSFMMGMIASGMVVTGADRHGARN
;
A
#
# COMPACT_ATOMS: atom_id res chain seq x y z
N GLY A 1 6.83 -22.59 4.48
CA GLY A 1 6.77 -21.20 4.96
C GLY A 1 7.51 -20.27 4.03
N HIS A 2 8.81 -20.50 3.84
CA HIS A 2 9.73 -19.62 3.10
C HIS A 2 9.26 -19.16 1.71
N ILE A 3 8.67 -20.04 0.90
CA ILE A 3 8.16 -19.69 -0.45
C ILE A 3 7.06 -18.61 -0.40
N ILE A 4 6.17 -18.71 0.59
CA ILE A 4 5.05 -17.76 0.76
C ILE A 4 5.56 -16.43 1.29
N VAL A 5 6.58 -16.46 2.18
CA VAL A 5 7.25 -15.24 2.65
C VAL A 5 7.93 -14.51 1.49
N GLN A 6 8.67 -15.22 0.63
CA GLN A 6 9.32 -14.63 -0.55
C GLN A 6 8.31 -14.06 -1.54
N TYR A 7 7.18 -14.75 -1.76
CA TYR A 7 6.08 -14.25 -2.59
C TYR A 7 5.40 -13.00 -2.02
N ILE A 8 5.49 -12.75 -0.71
CA ILE A 8 5.01 -11.51 -0.11
C ILE A 8 6.04 -10.40 -0.27
N LEU A 9 7.31 -10.69 0.02
CA LEU A 9 8.39 -9.69 0.03
C LEU A 9 8.78 -9.20 -1.37
N ASP A 10 8.73 -10.04 -2.40
CA ASP A 10 9.15 -9.65 -3.75
C ASP A 10 8.18 -8.63 -4.44
N PRO A 11 6.86 -8.84 -4.45
CA PRO A 11 5.90 -7.83 -4.90
C PRO A 11 5.87 -6.61 -3.98
N ASP A 12 5.99 -6.82 -2.66
CA ASP A 12 6.09 -5.73 -1.70
C ASP A 12 7.30 -4.84 -2.04
N SER A 13 8.50 -5.38 -2.28
CA SER A 13 9.68 -4.59 -2.66
C SER A 13 9.46 -3.68 -3.89
N ARG A 14 8.55 -4.08 -4.79
CA ARG A 14 8.17 -3.33 -6.00
C ARG A 14 7.01 -2.34 -5.78
N GLY A 15 6.53 -2.21 -4.55
CA GLY A 15 5.42 -1.33 -4.17
C GLY A 15 4.03 -1.96 -4.33
N PHE A 16 3.95 -3.27 -4.58
CA PHE A 16 2.71 -4.00 -4.81
C PHE A 16 2.48 -5.08 -3.73
N PRO A 17 2.25 -4.70 -2.47
CA PRO A 17 2.03 -5.68 -1.42
C PRO A 17 0.76 -6.51 -1.70
N PRO A 18 0.83 -7.85 -1.62
CA PRO A 18 -0.32 -8.70 -1.87
C PRO A 18 -1.36 -8.57 -0.75
N GLN A 19 -2.63 -8.74 -1.11
CA GLN A 19 -3.72 -8.84 -0.14
C GLN A 19 -3.66 -10.18 0.60
N LEU A 20 -4.24 -10.24 1.82
CA LEU A 20 -4.37 -11.50 2.56
C LEU A 20 -5.05 -12.61 1.74
N ARG A 21 -6.08 -12.26 0.96
CA ARG A 21 -6.77 -13.21 0.07
C ARG A 21 -5.81 -13.82 -0.95
N SER A 22 -4.95 -13.01 -1.57
CA SER A 22 -3.97 -13.49 -2.56
C SER A 22 -2.92 -14.39 -1.92
N VAL A 23 -2.58 -14.16 -0.65
CA VAL A 23 -1.71 -15.07 0.13
C VAL A 23 -2.41 -16.40 0.41
N GLU A 24 -3.71 -16.40 0.72
CA GLU A 24 -4.51 -17.63 0.88
C GLU A 24 -4.63 -18.41 -0.43
N GLU A 25 -4.91 -17.71 -1.54
CA GLU A 25 -5.01 -18.31 -2.87
C GLU A 25 -3.68 -18.98 -3.27
N MET A 26 -2.53 -18.31 -3.06
CA MET A 26 -1.22 -18.89 -3.32
C MET A 26 -0.95 -20.12 -2.44
N ALA A 27 -1.30 -20.06 -1.15
CA ALA A 27 -1.14 -21.20 -0.24
C ALA A 27 -2.00 -22.39 -0.68
N ASN A 28 -3.23 -22.14 -1.12
CA ASN A 28 -4.14 -23.16 -1.64
C ASN A 28 -3.64 -23.78 -2.95
N GLN A 29 -3.05 -23.00 -3.84
CA GLN A 29 -2.43 -23.53 -5.07
C GLN A 29 -1.28 -24.51 -4.73
N LEU A 30 -0.38 -24.12 -3.82
CA LEU A 30 0.72 -25.00 -3.39
C LEU A 30 0.23 -26.29 -2.69
N LEU A 31 -0.94 -26.25 -2.05
CA LEU A 31 -1.55 -27.42 -1.43
C LEU A 31 -2.26 -28.30 -2.47
N ALA A 32 -2.93 -27.69 -3.46
CA ALA A 32 -3.54 -28.41 -4.57
C ALA A 32 -2.50 -29.19 -5.39
N ASP A 33 -1.32 -28.60 -5.64
CA ASP A 33 -0.19 -29.28 -6.29
C ASP A 33 0.32 -30.50 -5.50
N ARG A 34 -0.01 -30.57 -4.20
CA ARG A 34 0.39 -31.65 -3.28
C ARG A 34 -0.77 -32.55 -2.89
N ASP A 35 -1.93 -32.39 -3.55
CA ASP A 35 -3.17 -33.11 -3.25
C ASP A 35 -3.61 -33.00 -1.78
N ALA A 36 -3.38 -31.81 -1.19
CA ALA A 36 -3.65 -31.51 0.21
C ALA A 36 -4.88 -30.60 0.38
N PRO A 37 -5.60 -30.69 1.51
CA PRO A 37 -6.79 -29.88 1.76
C PRO A 37 -6.44 -28.37 1.87
N PRO A 38 -7.37 -27.48 1.50
CA PRO A 38 -7.15 -26.04 1.50
C PRO A 38 -6.92 -25.48 2.92
N VAL A 39 -6.30 -24.30 2.99
CA VAL A 39 -6.09 -23.58 4.24
C VAL A 39 -7.42 -23.10 4.85
N GLY A 40 -7.49 -23.09 6.17
CA GLY A 40 -8.66 -22.57 6.89
C GLY A 40 -8.80 -21.04 6.78
N ARG A 41 -10.02 -20.52 6.94
CA ARG A 41 -10.39 -19.10 6.81
C ARG A 41 -9.52 -18.08 7.57
N ASN A 42 -8.89 -18.49 8.68
CA ASN A 42 -8.06 -17.61 9.51
C ASN A 42 -6.56 -17.88 9.32
N TRP A 43 -6.19 -18.68 8.32
CA TRP A 43 -4.83 -19.16 8.17
C TRP A 43 -3.88 -18.03 7.76
N ALA A 44 -4.22 -17.17 6.79
CA ALA A 44 -3.30 -16.11 6.38
C ALA A 44 -3.07 -15.08 7.49
N SER A 45 -4.13 -14.67 8.20
CA SER A 45 -3.99 -13.79 9.37
C SER A 45 -3.11 -14.40 10.47
N LYS A 46 -3.23 -15.71 10.72
CA LYS A 46 -2.36 -16.43 11.67
C LYS A 46 -0.94 -16.60 11.13
N PHE A 47 -0.78 -16.77 9.83
CA PHE A 47 0.52 -16.89 9.16
C PHE A 47 1.31 -15.59 9.33
N VAL A 48 0.73 -14.45 8.97
CA VAL A 48 1.37 -13.14 9.14
C VAL A 48 1.74 -12.89 10.61
N LYS A 49 0.85 -13.22 11.56
CA LYS A 49 1.14 -13.08 13.00
C LYS A 49 2.30 -13.95 13.50
N ARG A 50 2.63 -15.07 12.83
CA ARG A 50 3.72 -15.96 13.21
C ARG A 50 5.07 -15.56 12.63
N HIS A 51 5.08 -14.76 11.57
CA HIS A 51 6.28 -14.32 10.86
C HIS A 51 6.55 -12.87 11.21
N THR A 52 7.50 -12.61 12.11
CA THR A 52 7.85 -11.25 12.54
C THR A 52 8.43 -10.39 11.42
N GLU A 53 8.93 -11.02 10.34
CA GLU A 53 9.33 -10.36 9.10
C GLU A 53 8.16 -9.79 8.28
N LEU A 54 6.91 -10.13 8.62
CA LEU A 54 5.70 -9.70 7.91
C LEU A 54 4.79 -8.85 8.81
N LYS A 55 4.16 -7.84 8.21
CA LYS A 55 3.20 -6.96 8.86
C LYS A 55 1.94 -6.83 8.00
N ALA A 56 0.79 -7.08 8.60
CA ALA A 56 -0.50 -6.76 7.98
C ALA A 56 -0.76 -5.26 8.14
N CYS A 57 -0.92 -4.57 7.02
CA CYS A 57 -1.24 -3.16 6.95
C CYS A 57 -2.64 -3.00 6.37
N PHE A 58 -3.46 -2.17 7.01
CA PHE A 58 -4.77 -1.83 6.48
C PHE A 58 -4.59 -0.65 5.53
N PHE A 59 -4.87 -0.85 4.24
CA PHE A 59 -4.95 0.27 3.32
C PHE A 59 -6.41 0.71 3.24
N ARG A 60 -6.63 2.01 3.44
CA ARG A 60 -7.93 2.61 3.19
C ARG A 60 -8.05 2.85 1.69
N GLU A 61 -9.21 2.52 1.13
CA GLU A 61 -9.62 3.04 -0.16
C GLU A 61 -9.38 4.54 -0.16
N TYR A 62 -8.83 5.06 -1.28
CA TYR A 62 -8.69 6.49 -1.50
C TYR A 62 -9.94 7.17 -0.99
N ASP A 63 -9.79 8.17 -0.11
CA ASP A 63 -10.88 8.74 0.67
C ASP A 63 -11.95 9.29 -0.28
N TYR A 64 -12.87 8.41 -0.67
CA TYR A 64 -13.85 8.65 -1.72
C TYR A 64 -14.82 9.74 -1.28
N HIS A 65 -14.92 9.95 0.04
CA HIS A 65 -15.55 11.12 0.63
C HIS A 65 -14.74 12.40 0.42
N ARG A 66 -13.39 12.41 0.54
CA ARG A 66 -12.57 13.57 0.10
C ARG A 66 -12.75 13.86 -1.39
N ALA A 67 -12.67 12.85 -2.26
CA ALA A 67 -12.83 13.03 -3.70
C ALA A 67 -14.21 13.63 -4.07
N LYS A 68 -15.26 13.31 -3.30
CA LYS A 68 -16.62 13.86 -3.49
C LYS A 68 -16.84 15.23 -2.86
N CYS A 69 -16.11 15.55 -1.80
CA CYS A 69 -16.20 16.82 -1.08
C CYS A 69 -15.18 17.85 -1.56
N GLU A 70 -14.39 17.51 -2.58
CA GLU A 70 -13.47 18.40 -3.27
C GLU A 70 -14.28 19.43 -4.10
N ASP A 71 -14.42 20.64 -3.56
CA ASP A 71 -15.03 21.76 -4.28
C ASP A 71 -14.06 22.26 -5.37
N PRO A 72 -14.46 22.25 -6.67
CA PRO A 72 -13.63 22.74 -7.76
C PRO A 72 -13.12 24.18 -7.55
N ALA A 73 -13.88 25.03 -6.87
CA ALA A 73 -13.47 26.39 -6.56
C ALA A 73 -12.33 26.43 -5.52
N ILE A 74 -12.38 25.56 -4.51
CA ILE A 74 -11.31 25.46 -3.50
C ILE A 74 -10.03 24.93 -4.14
N ILE A 75 -10.14 23.90 -4.99
CA ILE A 75 -9.00 23.34 -5.73
C ILE A 75 -8.38 24.41 -6.63
N ARG A 76 -9.20 25.14 -7.41
CA ARG A 76 -8.71 26.19 -8.30
C ARG A 76 -8.03 27.32 -7.55
N ASN A 77 -8.60 27.75 -6.42
CA ASN A 77 -8.01 28.79 -5.58
C ASN A 77 -6.67 28.34 -4.97
N TRP A 78 -6.54 27.07 -4.61
CA TRP A 78 -5.28 26.50 -4.13
C TRP A 78 -4.20 26.52 -5.22
N PHE A 79 -4.51 26.06 -6.44
CA PHE A 79 -3.55 26.11 -7.55
C PHE A 79 -3.13 27.54 -7.87
N TRP A 80 -4.09 28.48 -7.85
CA TRP A 80 -3.78 29.89 -8.08
C TRP A 80 -2.87 30.46 -6.99
N LEU A 81 -3.06 30.08 -5.73
CA LEU A 81 -2.19 30.49 -4.63
C LEU A 81 -0.77 29.92 -4.78
N VAL A 82 -0.66 28.65 -5.20
CA VAL A 82 0.62 27.98 -5.46
C VAL A 82 1.38 28.68 -6.60
N GLU A 83 0.72 28.95 -7.73
CA GLU A 83 1.32 29.67 -8.87
C GLU A 83 1.82 31.06 -8.47
N ASN A 84 1.00 31.82 -7.73
CA ASN A 84 1.40 33.14 -7.23
C ASN A 84 2.60 33.06 -6.28
N THR A 85 2.69 32.01 -5.46
CA THR A 85 3.80 31.81 -4.54
C THR A 85 5.09 31.43 -5.28
N ILE A 86 4.99 30.54 -6.27
CA ILE A 86 6.11 30.18 -7.15
C ILE A 86 6.62 31.42 -7.88
N ALA A 87 5.72 32.23 -8.44
CA ALA A 87 6.08 33.47 -9.13
C ALA A 87 6.71 34.51 -8.18
N LYS A 88 6.13 34.71 -6.98
CA LYS A 88 6.59 35.69 -6.00
C LYS A 88 8.00 35.39 -5.49
N TYR A 89 8.32 34.12 -5.27
CA TYR A 89 9.61 33.70 -4.72
C TYR A 89 10.57 33.17 -5.78
N SER A 90 10.19 33.23 -7.07
CA SER A 90 10.97 32.66 -8.19
C SER A 90 11.43 31.23 -7.90
N ILE A 91 10.53 30.42 -7.33
CA ILE A 91 10.81 29.03 -6.96
C ILE A 91 11.08 28.26 -8.24
N THR A 92 12.26 27.63 -8.33
CA THR A 92 12.59 26.84 -9.51
C THR A 92 11.93 25.48 -9.43
N LEU A 93 11.67 24.85 -10.58
CA LEU A 93 11.12 23.49 -10.62
C LEU A 93 12.01 22.48 -9.87
N ALA A 94 13.31 22.76 -9.75
CA ALA A 94 14.26 21.94 -9.00
C ALA A 94 14.08 22.03 -7.47
N ASP A 95 13.39 23.06 -6.98
CA ASP A 95 13.10 23.29 -5.56
C ASP A 95 11.71 22.76 -5.15
N ILE A 96 10.95 22.18 -6.09
CA ILE A 96 9.64 21.59 -5.84
C ILE A 96 9.83 20.10 -5.55
N TYR A 97 9.76 19.74 -4.27
CA TYR A 97 9.80 18.36 -3.81
C TYR A 97 8.38 17.86 -3.53
N ASN A 98 8.03 16.69 -4.06
CA ASN A 98 6.81 16.01 -3.66
C ASN A 98 6.96 15.52 -2.21
N PHE A 99 5.94 15.78 -1.40
CA PHE A 99 5.82 15.23 -0.06
C PHE A 99 4.79 14.09 -0.06
N ASP A 100 5.03 13.06 -0.86
CA ASP A 100 4.21 11.85 -0.89
C ASP A 100 4.79 10.78 0.05
N GLU A 101 4.67 11.01 1.36
CA GLU A 101 4.91 9.94 2.33
C GLU A 101 3.67 9.04 2.39
N THR A 102 3.46 8.21 1.37
CA THR A 102 2.59 7.04 1.54
C THR A 102 3.11 5.90 0.68
N SER A 103 3.82 4.99 1.32
CA SER A 103 4.25 3.69 0.82
C SER A 103 3.09 2.73 0.45
N PHE A 104 1.90 3.28 0.22
CA PHE A 104 0.72 2.62 -0.34
C PHE A 104 0.21 3.46 -1.50
N MET A 105 0.18 2.87 -2.70
CA MET A 105 -0.33 3.53 -3.90
C MET A 105 -1.80 3.96 -3.74
N MET A 106 -2.08 5.24 -3.98
CA MET A 106 -3.43 5.70 -4.31
C MET A 106 -3.88 5.01 -5.61
N GLY A 107 -5.05 4.35 -5.60
CA GLY A 107 -5.63 3.76 -6.80
C GLY A 107 -6.21 2.35 -6.63
N MET A 108 -6.04 1.71 -5.47
CA MET A 108 -6.74 0.46 -5.16
C MET A 108 -8.20 0.77 -4.82
N ILE A 109 -9.12 0.40 -5.72
CA ILE A 109 -10.57 0.71 -5.71
C ILE A 109 -11.33 -0.03 -4.58
N ALA A 110 -10.66 -0.74 -3.66
CA ALA A 110 -11.33 -1.48 -2.60
C ALA A 110 -10.55 -1.41 -1.30
N SER A 111 -11.16 -1.01 -0.19
CA SER A 111 -10.54 -1.12 1.14
C SER A 111 -10.11 -2.56 1.45
N GLY A 112 -8.90 -2.78 1.98
CA GLY A 112 -8.40 -4.14 2.24
C GLY A 112 -7.21 -4.22 3.17
N MET A 113 -6.88 -5.44 3.59
CA MET A 113 -5.69 -5.74 4.39
C MET A 113 -4.61 -6.32 3.48
N VAL A 114 -3.49 -5.61 3.37
CA VAL A 114 -2.31 -6.02 2.62
C VAL A 114 -1.23 -6.54 3.56
N VAL A 115 -0.37 -7.41 3.07
CA VAL A 115 0.78 -7.92 3.82
C VAL A 115 2.05 -7.31 3.24
N THR A 116 2.84 -6.69 4.11
CA THR A 116 4.10 -5.98 3.79
C THR A 116 5.24 -6.54 4.63
N GLY A 117 6.49 -6.30 4.27
CA GLY A 117 7.63 -6.57 5.14
C GLY A 117 7.59 -5.71 6.41
N ALA A 118 8.01 -6.25 7.55
CA ALA A 118 7.99 -5.53 8.83
C ALA A 118 8.94 -4.33 8.88
N ASP A 119 10.05 -4.37 8.11
CA ASP A 119 11.09 -3.34 8.09
C ASP A 119 10.73 -2.09 7.27
N ARG A 120 9.55 -2.08 6.62
CA ARG A 120 9.11 -0.95 5.77
C ARG A 120 8.82 0.34 6.52
N HIS A 121 8.69 0.31 7.85
CA HIS A 121 8.58 1.51 8.67
C HIS A 121 9.92 1.84 9.33
N GLY A 122 10.71 2.67 8.64
CA GLY A 122 11.66 3.56 9.31
C GLY A 122 13.10 3.07 9.40
N ALA A 123 13.78 2.96 8.25
CA ALA A 123 15.14 3.49 8.20
C ALA A 123 15.03 5.02 8.19
N ARG A 124 14.84 5.59 9.38
CA ARG A 124 15.09 7.00 9.66
C ARG A 124 16.60 7.20 9.69
N ASN A 125 17.11 8.00 8.77
CA ASN A 125 18.21 8.95 8.99
C ASN A 125 18.00 10.12 8.04
#